data_AF-A0A8R1HS34-F1
#
_entry.id   AF-A0A8R1HS34-F1
#
_cell.length_a   1.000
_cell.length_b   1.000
_cell.length_c   1.000
_cell.angle_alpha   90.00
_cell.angle_beta   90.00
_cell.angle_gamma   90.00
#
_symmetry.space_group_name_H-M   'P 1'
#
loop_
_entity.id
_entity.type
_entity.pdbx_description
1 polymer ?
#
loop_
_entity_poly.entity_id
_entity_poly.type
_entity_poly.pdbx_seq_one_letter_code
_entity_poly.pdbx_strand_id
1 'polypeptide(L)'
;MYMKYMDDLSSDIINPRIASEEKAYEEMRKQCEEYAKLKFTCQRLLSDAPRVAEGKTEIGQKIFMNIEVRDTKHVIVKLSDDVLVEMTLQDAVKVCDRKTDMLKNMMEKTENTINRLKSDLTIMLASMDMPSVEPFKMSLPPDFPFRQEFK
;
A
#
# COMPACT_ATOMS: atom_id res chain seq x y z
N MET A 1 -37.15 -1.48 14.61
CA MET A 1 -37.13 -1.43 13.13
C MET A 1 -35.99 -0.54 12.62
N TYR A 2 -35.84 0.69 13.15
CA TYR A 2 -34.74 1.59 12.78
C TYR A 2 -33.33 1.08 13.09
N MET A 3 -33.11 0.43 14.24
CA MET A 3 -31.77 -0.11 14.57
C MET A 3 -31.30 -1.21 13.63
N LYS A 4 -32.21 -2.11 13.21
CA LYS A 4 -31.85 -3.20 12.28
C LYS A 4 -31.44 -2.66 10.90
N TYR A 5 -32.16 -1.67 10.39
CA TYR A 5 -31.83 -1.03 9.11
C TYR A 5 -30.46 -0.32 9.14
N MET A 6 -30.06 0.21 10.29
CA MET A 6 -28.79 0.90 10.45
C MET A 6 -27.62 -0.06 10.71
N ASP A 7 -27.85 -1.17 11.42
CA ASP A 7 -26.89 -2.27 11.49
C ASP A 7 -26.63 -2.85 10.11
N ASP A 8 -27.70 -3.09 9.32
CA ASP A 8 -27.62 -3.53 7.93
C ASP A 8 -26.88 -2.48 7.07
N LEU A 9 -27.15 -1.17 7.22
CA LEU A 9 -26.44 -0.10 6.53
C LEU A 9 -24.93 -0.06 6.86
N SER A 10 -24.58 -0.23 8.13
CA SER A 10 -23.18 -0.22 8.58
C SER A 10 -22.41 -1.44 8.06
N SER A 11 -23.02 -2.62 8.14
CA SER A 11 -22.41 -3.90 7.82
C SER A 11 -22.38 -4.20 6.32
N ASP A 12 -23.44 -3.84 5.58
CA ASP A 12 -23.57 -4.18 4.15
C ASP A 12 -23.06 -3.07 3.21
N ILE A 13 -22.95 -1.82 3.67
CA ILE A 13 -22.63 -0.70 2.79
C ILE A 13 -21.38 0.06 3.25
N ILE A 14 -21.31 0.49 4.51
CA ILE A 14 -20.21 1.35 4.97
C ILE A 14 -18.92 0.56 5.18
N ASN A 15 -18.96 -0.55 5.93
CA ASN A 15 -17.80 -1.40 6.18
C ASN A 15 -17.17 -1.98 4.89
N PRO A 16 -17.92 -2.56 3.94
CA PRO A 16 -17.31 -3.07 2.70
C PRO A 16 -16.74 -1.95 1.84
N ARG A 17 -17.32 -0.75 1.88
CA ARG A 17 -16.76 0.42 1.18
C ARG A 17 -15.44 0.85 1.80
N ILE A 18 -15.35 0.94 3.13
CA ILE A 18 -14.08 1.21 3.83
C ILE A 18 -13.04 0.14 3.48
N ALA A 19 -13.41 -1.15 3.53
CA ALA A 19 -12.49 -2.25 3.20
C ALA A 19 -12.00 -2.19 1.74
N SER A 20 -12.86 -1.81 0.79
CA SER A 20 -12.48 -1.64 -0.62
C SER A 20 -11.48 -0.49 -0.82
N GLU A 21 -11.70 0.64 -0.14
CA GLU A 21 -10.82 1.80 -0.20
C GLU A 21 -9.47 1.51 0.51
N GLU A 22 -9.49 0.78 1.63
CA GLU A 22 -8.27 0.32 2.31
C GLU A 22 -7.45 -0.63 1.43
N LYS A 23 -8.12 -1.53 0.70
CA LYS A 23 -7.45 -2.42 -0.26
C LYS A 23 -6.81 -1.62 -1.41
N ALA A 24 -7.52 -0.65 -1.97
CA ALA A 24 -7.00 0.23 -3.01
C ALA A 24 -5.80 1.06 -2.51
N TYR A 25 -5.86 1.53 -1.26
CA TYR A 25 -4.75 2.24 -0.61
C TYR A 25 -3.51 1.34 -0.48
N GLU A 26 -3.68 0.09 -0.04
CA GLU A 26 -2.58 -0.85 0.11
C GLU A 26 -1.94 -1.23 -1.25
N GLU A 27 -2.75 -1.35 -2.31
CA GLU A 27 -2.25 -1.56 -3.67
C GLU A 27 -1.44 -0.35 -4.17
N MET A 28 -1.94 0.88 -3.96
CA MET A 28 -1.21 2.11 -4.31
C MET A 28 0.09 2.26 -3.51
N ARG A 29 0.09 1.86 -2.24
CA ARG A 29 1.27 1.85 -1.38
C ARG A 29 2.34 0.90 -1.93
N LYS A 30 1.97 -0.34 -2.27
CA LYS A 30 2.90 -1.32 -2.88
C LYS A 30 3.51 -0.81 -4.17
N GLN A 31 2.70 -0.21 -5.05
CA GLN A 31 3.19 0.41 -6.27
C GLN A 31 4.17 1.55 -5.98
N CYS A 32 3.90 2.38 -4.96
CA CYS A 32 4.81 3.45 -4.56
C CYS A 32 6.16 2.89 -4.05
N GLU A 33 6.15 1.80 -3.29
CA GLU A 33 7.37 1.13 -2.83
C GLU A 33 8.18 0.55 -4.00
N GLU A 34 7.51 -0.03 -5.01
CA GLU A 34 8.16 -0.52 -6.22
C GLU A 34 8.83 0.60 -7.02
N TYR A 35 8.14 1.72 -7.24
CA TYR A 35 8.73 2.88 -7.92
C TYR A 35 9.89 3.50 -7.12
N ALA A 36 9.83 3.49 -5.79
CA ALA A 36 10.94 3.95 -4.94
C ALA A 36 12.17 3.04 -5.05
N LYS A 37 11.98 1.71 -5.05
CA LYS A 37 13.05 0.72 -5.28
C LYS A 37 13.65 0.87 -6.68
N LEU A 38 12.81 1.09 -7.70
CA LEU A 38 13.26 1.33 -9.07
C LEU A 38 14.11 2.60 -9.15
N LYS A 39 13.64 3.71 -8.57
CA LYS A 39 14.39 4.97 -8.51
C LYS A 39 15.76 4.79 -7.85
N PHE A 40 15.82 4.14 -6.69
CA PHE A 40 17.09 3.88 -6.00
C PHE A 40 18.05 3.05 -6.86
N THR A 41 17.52 2.02 -7.54
CA THR A 41 18.30 1.19 -8.45
C THR A 41 18.83 1.99 -9.65
N CYS A 42 18.00 2.82 -10.27
CA CYS A 42 18.40 3.71 -11.36
C CYS A 42 19.45 4.73 -10.92
N GLN A 43 19.31 5.31 -9.73
CA GLN A 43 20.30 6.23 -9.17
C GLN A 43 21.63 5.54 -8.88
N ARG A 44 21.61 4.31 -8.37
CA ARG A 44 22.82 3.51 -8.17
C ARG A 44 23.52 3.21 -9.49
N LEU A 45 22.77 2.81 -10.52
CA LEU A 45 23.30 2.58 -11.87
C LEU A 45 23.89 3.85 -12.51
N LEU A 46 23.29 5.02 -12.25
CA LEU A 46 23.84 6.32 -12.68
C LEU A 46 25.15 6.66 -11.97
N SER A 47 25.28 6.34 -10.68
CA SER A 47 26.45 6.68 -9.86
C SER A 47 27.64 5.75 -10.09
N ASP A 48 27.42 4.44 -10.23
CA ASP A 48 28.52 3.46 -10.26
C ASP A 48 29.23 3.42 -11.63
N ALA A 49 28.61 3.92 -12.70
CA ALA A 49 29.17 4.06 -14.04
C ALA A 49 30.02 2.87 -14.59
N PRO A 50 29.77 1.57 -14.28
CA PRO A 50 30.51 0.54 -14.96
C PRO A 50 29.88 0.34 -16.36
N ARG A 51 30.71 0.07 -17.37
CA ARG A 51 30.26 -0.33 -18.71
C ARG A 51 29.44 -1.63 -18.69
N VAL A 52 29.61 -2.43 -17.63
CA VAL A 52 28.95 -3.73 -17.44
C VAL A 52 28.56 -3.82 -15.96
N ALA A 53 27.29 -4.07 -15.68
CA ALA A 53 26.82 -4.30 -14.31
C ALA A 53 26.60 -5.81 -14.09
N GLU A 54 27.36 -6.40 -13.18
CA GLU A 54 27.18 -7.78 -12.76
C GLU A 54 26.26 -7.84 -11.53
N GLY A 55 25.33 -8.80 -11.52
CA GLY A 55 24.35 -8.93 -10.45
C GLY A 55 23.83 -10.34 -10.30
N LYS A 56 23.06 -10.55 -9.23
CA LYS A 56 22.27 -11.77 -9.03
C LYS A 56 20.80 -11.37 -9.01
N THR A 57 19.99 -12.00 -9.84
CA THR A 57 18.53 -11.85 -9.79
C THR A 57 17.90 -13.12 -9.27
N GLU A 58 16.90 -12.96 -8.43
CA GLU A 58 16.08 -14.06 -7.95
C GLU A 58 15.05 -14.46 -9.02
N ILE A 59 15.00 -15.75 -9.36
CA ILE A 59 14.01 -16.33 -10.30
C ILE A 59 12.77 -16.86 -9.53
N GLY A 60 12.89 -16.97 -8.21
CA GLY A 60 11.87 -17.49 -7.29
C GLY A 60 12.42 -18.62 -6.42
N GLN A 61 11.70 -18.94 -5.33
CA GLN A 61 12.07 -20.02 -4.40
C GLN A 61 13.52 -19.97 -3.89
N LYS A 62 14.09 -18.76 -3.67
CA LYS A 62 15.49 -18.57 -3.24
C LYS A 62 16.53 -19.05 -4.27
N ILE A 63 16.16 -19.17 -5.54
CA ILE A 63 17.07 -19.50 -6.63
C ILE A 63 17.59 -18.19 -7.23
N PHE A 64 18.91 -18.02 -7.24
CA PHE A 64 19.59 -16.83 -7.75
C PHE A 64 20.36 -17.17 -9.04
N MET A 65 20.20 -16.32 -10.05
CA MET A 65 20.92 -16.42 -11.32
C MET A 65 21.87 -15.24 -11.46
N ASN A 66 23.11 -15.53 -11.89
CA ASN A 66 24.08 -14.50 -12.23
C ASN A 66 23.68 -13.85 -13.56
N ILE A 67 23.67 -12.52 -13.58
CA ILE A 67 23.33 -11.72 -14.75
C ILE A 67 24.44 -10.70 -14.99
N GLU A 68 24.72 -10.50 -16.27
CA GLU A 68 25.60 -9.47 -16.78
C GLU A 68 24.77 -8.50 -17.62
N VAL A 69 24.63 -7.26 -17.15
CA VAL A 69 23.91 -6.20 -17.86
C VAL A 69 24.91 -5.40 -18.70
N ARG A 70 24.80 -5.53 -20.02
CA ARG A 70 25.70 -4.88 -20.99
C ARG A 70 25.26 -3.47 -21.39
N ASP A 71 23.96 -3.19 -21.37
CA ASP A 71 23.44 -1.84 -21.57
C ASP A 71 22.96 -1.28 -20.24
N THR A 72 23.76 -0.40 -19.66
CA THR A 72 23.44 0.29 -18.41
C THR A 72 22.78 1.65 -18.65
N LYS A 73 22.52 2.06 -19.90
CA LYS A 73 22.01 3.42 -20.22
C LYS A 73 20.49 3.47 -20.37
N HIS A 74 19.89 2.39 -20.83
CA HIS A 74 18.45 2.28 -21.08
C HIS A 74 17.80 1.34 -20.06
N VAL A 75 16.57 1.70 -19.66
CA VAL A 75 15.75 0.90 -18.76
C VAL A 75 14.34 0.81 -19.34
N ILE A 76 13.73 -0.36 -19.23
CA ILE A 76 12.33 -0.56 -19.57
C ILE A 76 11.50 -0.28 -18.33
N VAL A 77 10.61 0.70 -18.41
CA VAL A 77 9.70 1.08 -17.33
C VAL A 77 8.28 0.71 -17.72
N LYS A 78 7.58 0.00 -16.82
CA LYS A 78 6.16 -0.28 -16.94
C LYS A 78 5.36 0.96 -16.52
N LEU A 79 4.67 1.59 -17.48
CA LEU A 79 3.84 2.78 -17.24
C LEU A 79 2.38 2.44 -16.96
N SER A 80 1.90 1.36 -17.54
CA SER A 80 0.53 0.82 -17.42
C SER A 80 0.56 -0.69 -17.65
N ASP A 81 -0.55 -1.39 -17.44
CA ASP A 81 -0.57 -2.86 -17.47
C ASP A 81 -0.04 -3.46 -18.77
N ASP A 82 -0.34 -2.83 -19.91
CA ASP A 82 0.08 -3.28 -21.23
C ASP A 82 1.17 -2.41 -21.87
N VAL A 83 1.72 -1.43 -21.14
CA VAL A 83 2.62 -0.41 -21.71
C VAL A 83 3.99 -0.45 -21.05
N LEU A 84 4.95 -0.97 -21.80
CA LEU A 84 6.37 -1.01 -21.47
C LEU A 84 7.10 -0.02 -22.38
N VAL A 85 7.83 0.92 -21.79
CA VAL A 85 8.56 1.95 -22.55
C VAL A 85 10.03 1.87 -22.20
N GLU A 86 10.86 1.74 -23.22
CA GLU A 86 12.30 1.91 -23.11
C GLU A 86 12.63 3.40 -23.04
N MET A 87 13.37 3.78 -22.01
CA MET A 87 13.77 5.17 -21.79
C MET A 87 15.17 5.25 -21.17
N THR A 88 15.78 6.44 -21.26
CA THR A 88 17.07 6.68 -20.63
C THR A 88 16.95 6.63 -19.11
N LEU A 89 18.03 6.26 -18.41
CA LEU A 89 18.06 6.27 -16.94
C LEU A 89 17.61 7.60 -16.32
N GLN A 90 17.99 8.73 -16.93
CA GLN A 90 17.62 10.06 -16.40
C GLN A 90 16.12 10.32 -16.53
N ASP A 91 15.52 9.93 -17.66
CA ASP A 91 14.09 10.09 -17.87
C ASP A 91 13.29 9.11 -17.01
N ALA A 92 13.80 7.90 -16.82
CA ALA A 92 13.21 6.92 -15.90
C ALA A 92 13.11 7.47 -14.47
N VAL A 93 14.17 8.13 -13.97
CA VAL A 93 14.15 8.76 -12.63
C VAL A 93 13.08 9.85 -12.55
N LYS A 94 12.98 10.73 -13.56
CA LYS A 94 11.95 11.79 -13.61
C LYS A 94 10.53 11.23 -13.66
N VAL A 95 10.33 10.15 -14.42
CA VAL A 95 9.03 9.45 -14.51
C VAL A 95 8.68 8.82 -13.16
N CYS A 96 9.64 8.18 -12.50
CA CYS A 96 9.45 7.63 -11.16
C CYS A 96 9.05 8.73 -10.17
N ASP A 97 9.73 9.88 -10.17
CA ASP A 97 9.40 11.01 -9.29
C ASP A 97 7.96 11.48 -9.50
N ARG A 98 7.59 11.77 -10.76
CA ARG A 98 6.23 12.19 -11.12
C ARG A 98 5.17 11.16 -10.72
N LYS A 99 5.45 9.86 -10.93
CA LYS A 99 4.53 8.77 -10.54
C LYS A 99 4.42 8.66 -9.03
N THR A 100 5.52 8.77 -8.29
CA THR A 100 5.48 8.74 -6.82
C THR A 100 4.72 9.93 -6.25
N ASP A 101 4.88 11.13 -6.79
CA ASP A 101 4.13 12.31 -6.34
C ASP A 101 2.64 12.18 -6.67
N MET A 102 2.30 11.67 -7.85
CA MET A 102 0.92 11.38 -8.23
C MET A 102 0.29 10.33 -7.29
N LEU A 103 1.00 9.23 -7.01
CA LEU A 103 0.55 8.18 -6.09
C LEU A 103 0.36 8.72 -4.67
N LYS A 104 1.29 9.56 -4.16
CA LYS A 104 1.15 10.21 -2.85
C LYS A 104 -0.09 11.08 -2.77
N ASN A 105 -0.33 11.91 -3.79
CA ASN A 105 -1.53 12.75 -3.85
C ASN A 105 -2.83 11.92 -3.89
N MET A 106 -2.81 10.77 -4.56
CA MET A 106 -3.97 9.86 -4.59
C MET A 106 -4.15 9.13 -3.25
N MET A 107 -3.06 8.72 -2.60
CA MET A 107 -3.07 8.13 -1.27
C MET A 107 -3.65 9.11 -0.23
N GLU A 108 -3.21 10.37 -0.22
CA GLU A 108 -3.75 11.39 0.69
C GLU A 108 -5.26 11.62 0.47
N LYS A 109 -5.73 11.65 -0.79
CA LYS A 109 -7.16 11.77 -1.09
C LYS A 109 -7.96 10.56 -0.60
N THR A 110 -7.41 9.37 -0.77
CA THR A 110 -8.04 8.11 -0.36
C THR A 110 -8.09 8.02 1.17
N GLU A 111 -7.01 8.39 1.84
CA GLU A 111 -6.92 8.44 3.31
C GLU A 111 -7.93 9.44 3.89
N ASN A 112 -8.02 10.64 3.31
CA ASN A 112 -9.05 11.61 3.70
C ASN A 112 -10.47 11.09 3.51
N THR A 113 -10.70 10.30 2.46
CA THR A 113 -12.02 9.69 2.18
C THR A 113 -12.33 8.59 3.19
N ILE A 114 -11.37 7.72 3.50
CA ILE A 114 -11.48 6.69 4.54
C ILE A 114 -11.77 7.34 5.91
N ASN A 115 -11.03 8.39 6.27
CA ASN A 115 -11.21 9.10 7.52
C ASN A 115 -12.59 9.75 7.63
N ARG A 116 -13.11 10.32 6.54
CA ARG A 116 -14.48 10.84 6.48
C ARG A 116 -15.53 9.74 6.65
N LEU A 117 -15.38 8.61 5.95
CA LEU A 117 -16.29 7.47 6.09
C LEU A 117 -16.28 6.92 7.52
N LYS A 118 -15.10 6.85 8.16
CA LYS A 118 -14.96 6.44 9.57
C LYS A 118 -15.58 7.45 10.53
N SER A 119 -15.41 8.75 10.30
CA SER A 119 -16.05 9.78 11.13
C SER A 119 -17.56 9.78 10.99
N ASP A 120 -18.08 9.64 9.76
CA ASP A 120 -19.52 9.58 9.49
C ASP A 120 -20.15 8.36 10.17
N LEU A 121 -19.48 7.21 10.10
CA LEU A 121 -19.86 6.00 10.83
C LEU A 121 -19.85 6.23 12.34
N THR A 122 -18.80 6.86 12.87
CA THR A 122 -18.67 7.13 14.31
C THR A 122 -19.77 8.07 14.82
N ILE A 123 -20.08 9.13 14.07
CA ILE A 123 -21.16 10.07 14.40
C ILE A 123 -22.52 9.37 14.32
N MET A 124 -22.74 8.54 13.29
CA MET A 124 -23.95 7.75 13.14
C MET A 124 -24.14 6.81 14.33
N LEU A 125 -23.11 6.06 14.73
CA LEU A 125 -23.14 5.18 15.91
C LEU A 125 -23.35 5.96 17.23
N ALA A 126 -22.67 7.11 17.40
CA ALA A 126 -22.80 7.95 18.60
C ALA A 126 -24.18 8.61 18.71
N SER A 127 -24.81 8.98 17.59
CA SER A 127 -26.17 9.54 17.55
C SER A 127 -27.26 8.54 17.96
N MET A 128 -26.93 7.25 18.08
CA MET A 128 -27.85 6.17 18.45
C MET A 128 -27.80 5.80 19.94
N ASP A 129 -27.09 6.56 20.79
CA ASP A 129 -26.83 6.20 22.21
C ASP A 129 -26.32 4.75 22.36
N MET A 130 -25.60 4.25 21.35
CA MET A 130 -24.78 3.05 21.50
C MET A 130 -23.53 3.46 22.27
N PRO A 131 -23.23 2.83 23.42
CA PRO A 131 -21.95 3.07 24.08
C PRO A 131 -20.87 2.72 23.07
N SER A 132 -19.96 3.66 22.84
CA SER A 132 -18.78 3.51 21.99
C SER A 132 -18.34 2.06 21.93
N VAL A 133 -18.39 1.44 20.76
CA VAL A 133 -17.84 0.10 20.57
C VAL A 133 -16.41 0.16 21.10
N GLU A 134 -16.15 -0.49 22.24
CA GLU A 134 -14.84 -0.44 22.85
C GLU A 134 -13.82 -0.91 21.80
N PRO A 135 -12.68 -0.21 21.65
CA PRO A 135 -11.66 -0.63 20.72
C PRO A 135 -11.27 -2.07 21.06
N PHE A 136 -11.58 -3.01 20.14
CA PHE A 136 -11.27 -4.45 20.20
C PHE A 136 -10.74 -4.91 21.56
N LYS A 137 -11.62 -5.33 22.48
CA LYS A 137 -11.19 -6.22 23.56
C LYS A 137 -10.73 -7.50 22.90
N MET A 138 -9.42 -7.62 22.62
CA MET A 138 -8.80 -8.92 22.44
C MET A 138 -9.04 -9.68 23.73
N SER A 139 -10.08 -10.52 23.75
CA SER A 139 -10.22 -11.52 24.79
C SER A 139 -9.05 -12.48 24.63
N LEU A 140 -8.04 -12.32 25.49
CA LEU A 140 -6.91 -13.22 25.51
C LEU A 140 -7.42 -14.66 25.70
N PRO A 141 -6.84 -15.64 24.99
CA PRO A 141 -7.23 -17.04 25.12
C PRO A 141 -7.22 -17.50 26.59
N PRO A 142 -7.96 -18.57 26.94
CA PRO A 142 -8.02 -19.08 28.31
C PRO A 142 -6.64 -19.36 28.93
N ASP A 143 -5.66 -19.73 28.10
CA ASP A 143 -4.29 -20.10 28.50
C ASP A 143 -3.30 -18.93 28.56
N PHE A 144 -3.75 -17.68 28.55
CA PHE A 144 -2.83 -16.55 28.58
C PHE A 144 -2.19 -16.39 29.98
N PRO A 145 -0.85 -16.46 30.09
CA PRO A 145 -0.14 -16.72 31.35
C PRO A 145 -0.16 -15.57 32.37
N PHE A 146 -0.83 -14.46 32.07
CA PHE A 146 -0.82 -13.23 32.89
C PHE A 146 -2.22 -12.76 33.32
N ARG A 147 -3.22 -13.65 33.41
CA ARG A 147 -4.50 -13.31 34.09
C ARG A 147 -4.23 -13.02 35.57
N GLN A 148 -3.94 -11.77 35.90
CA GLN A 148 -4.05 -11.30 37.28
C GLN A 148 -5.53 -11.11 37.58
N GLU A 149 -6.12 -12.06 38.30
CA GLU A 149 -7.45 -11.94 38.88
C GLU A 149 -7.42 -10.82 39.94
N PHE A 150 -7.85 -9.62 39.56
CA PHE A 150 -8.19 -8.59 40.53
C PHE A 150 -9.52 -8.98 41.19
N LYS A 151 -9.45 -9.34 42.47
CA LYS A 151 -10.60 -9.55 43.36
C LYS A 151 -11.40 -8.26 43.58
#